data_AF-A0AA38SEG2-F1
#
_entry.id   AF-A0AA38SEG2-F1
#
_cell.length_a   1.000
_cell.length_b   1.000
_cell.length_c   1.000
_cell.angle_alpha   90.00
_cell.angle_beta   90.00
_cell.angle_gamma   90.00
#
_symmetry.space_group_name_H-M   'P 1'
#
loop_
_entity.id
_entity.type
_entity.pdbx_description
1 polymer ?
#
loop_
_entity_poly.entity_id
_entity_poly.type
_entity_poly.pdbx_seq_one_letter_code
_entity_poly.pdbx_strand_id
1 'polypeptide(L)'
;MKTSKSTTTFLSLLLLLMLLLFSVIGGADAVRIPEHMCQKRIGGKKCDLWKCHHRCAKREPFGVGKCNGNMCICSYYCKLPPI
;
A
#
# COMPACT_ATOMS: atom_id res chain seq x y z
N MET A 1 -19.87 -29.31 28.75
CA MET A 1 -18.94 -28.29 28.21
C MET A 1 -19.69 -26.97 28.05
N LYS A 2 -19.45 -25.99 28.92
CA LYS A 2 -20.03 -24.64 28.79
C LYS A 2 -19.09 -23.83 27.89
N THR A 3 -19.42 -23.72 26.60
CA THR A 3 -18.70 -22.83 25.69
C THR A 3 -18.96 -21.39 26.13
N SER A 4 -17.93 -20.78 26.71
CA SER A 4 -17.94 -19.40 27.19
C SER A 4 -18.21 -18.44 26.04
N LYS A 5 -19.40 -17.83 26.02
CA LYS A 5 -19.80 -16.79 25.06
C LYS A 5 -18.79 -15.64 24.97
N SER A 6 -18.05 -15.40 26.06
CA SER A 6 -17.03 -14.35 26.19
C SER A 6 -15.77 -14.65 25.37
N THR A 7 -15.43 -15.94 25.20
CA THR A 7 -14.24 -16.32 24.44
C THR A 7 -14.48 -16.16 22.93
N THR A 8 -15.70 -16.41 22.47
CA THR A 8 -16.08 -16.27 21.05
C THR A 8 -16.11 -14.81 20.60
N THR A 9 -16.63 -13.89 21.42
CA THR A 9 -16.65 -12.46 21.09
C THR A 9 -15.25 -11.86 21.02
N PHE A 10 -14.36 -12.26 21.94
CA PHE A 10 -12.97 -11.83 21.93
C PHE A 10 -12.24 -12.32 20.67
N LEU A 11 -12.43 -13.59 20.29
CA LEU A 11 -11.83 -14.15 19.08
C LEU A 11 -12.30 -13.44 17.81
N SER A 12 -13.61 -13.15 17.71
CA SER A 12 -14.18 -12.39 16.59
C SER A 12 -13.62 -10.98 16.52
N LEU A 13 -13.45 -10.30 17.66
CA LEU A 13 -12.86 -8.96 17.71
C LEU A 13 -11.40 -8.98 17.23
N LEU A 14 -10.64 -9.98 17.66
CA LEU A 14 -9.25 -10.18 17.24
C LEU A 14 -9.16 -10.43 15.73
N LEU A 15 -10.04 -11.26 15.18
CA LEU A 15 -10.11 -11.56 13.75
C LEU A 15 -10.45 -10.30 12.93
N LEU A 16 -11.41 -9.50 13.39
CA LEU A 16 -11.77 -8.21 12.79
C LEU A 16 -10.58 -7.23 12.80
N LEU A 17 -9.85 -7.15 13.90
CA LEU A 17 -8.67 -6.29 14.02
C LEU A 17 -7.57 -6.70 13.03
N MET A 18 -7.35 -8.01 12.88
CA MET A 18 -6.37 -8.54 11.91
C MET A 18 -6.76 -8.21 10.46
N LEU A 19 -8.04 -8.40 10.09
CA LEU A 19 -8.55 -8.09 8.74
C LEU A 19 -8.37 -6.60 8.37
N LEU A 20 -8.60 -5.70 9.32
CA LEU A 20 -8.39 -4.26 9.12
C LEU A 20 -6.91 -3.92 8.88
N LEU A 21 -5.97 -4.57 9.58
CA LEU A 21 -4.53 -4.35 9.39
C LEU A 21 -4.03 -4.79 8.01
N PHE A 22 -4.55 -5.90 7.46
CA PHE A 22 -4.16 -6.38 6.12
C PHE A 22 -4.73 -5.52 4.99
N SER A 23 -5.90 -4.93 5.19
CA SER A 23 -6.58 -4.11 4.16
C SER A 23 -5.83 -2.83 3.81
N VAL A 24 -4.93 -2.36 4.68
CA VAL A 24 -4.12 -1.15 4.48
C VAL A 24 -2.90 -1.41 3.58
N ILE A 25 -2.53 -2.68 3.34
CA ILE A 25 -1.31 -3.05 2.62
C ILE A 25 -1.60 -3.43 1.15
N GLY A 26 -2.85 -3.73 0.83
CA GLY A 26 -3.30 -4.01 -0.54
C GLY A 26 -3.50 -2.73 -1.34
N GLY A 27 -2.42 -2.17 -1.88
CA GLY A 27 -2.56 -1.23 -2.99
C GLY A 27 -3.29 -1.96 -4.11
N ALA A 28 -4.54 -1.59 -4.36
CA ALA A 28 -5.26 -2.07 -5.54
C ALA A 28 -4.36 -1.77 -6.74
N ASP A 29 -3.85 -2.82 -7.38
CA ASP A 29 -3.18 -2.73 -8.67
C ASP A 29 -4.27 -2.41 -9.71
N ALA A 30 -4.89 -1.23 -9.58
CA ALA A 30 -5.71 -0.68 -10.63
C ALA A 30 -4.82 -0.58 -11.86
N VAL A 31 -5.27 -1.18 -12.97
CA VAL A 31 -4.57 -1.13 -14.24
C VAL A 31 -4.45 0.33 -14.63
N ARG A 32 -3.25 0.89 -14.48
CA ARG A 32 -2.97 2.29 -14.84
C ARG A 32 -2.70 2.38 -16.33
N ILE A 33 -3.21 3.43 -16.97
CA ILE A 33 -3.00 3.70 -18.39
C ILE A 33 -1.50 4.01 -18.61
N PRO A 34 -0.75 3.14 -19.31
CA PRO A 34 0.71 3.24 -19.40
C PRO A 34 1.23 4.55 -19.98
N GLU A 35 0.51 5.13 -20.95
CA GLU A 35 0.89 6.34 -21.69
C GLU A 35 0.93 7.60 -20.80
N HIS A 36 0.23 7.55 -19.66
CA HIS A 36 0.13 8.64 -18.69
C HIS A 36 1.02 8.42 -17.45
N MET A 37 1.68 7.26 -17.37
CA MET A 37 2.50 6.86 -16.24
C MET A 37 3.93 7.35 -16.39
N CYS A 38 4.45 7.89 -15.30
CA CYS A 38 5.86 8.18 -15.14
C CYS A 38 6.42 7.41 -13.95
N GLN A 39 7.72 7.11 -14.02
CA GLN A 39 8.45 6.46 -12.96
C GLN A 39 9.64 7.30 -12.51
N LYS A 40 9.87 7.33 -11.20
CA LYS A 40 11.02 7.97 -10.59
C LYS A 40 11.68 7.03 -9.61
N ARG A 41 13.01 6.95 -9.68
CA ARG A 41 13.82 6.18 -8.74
C ARG A 41 14.23 7.09 -7.60
N ILE A 42 13.97 6.64 -6.37
CA ILE A 42 14.45 7.28 -5.15
C ILE A 42 15.51 6.36 -4.54
N GLY A 43 16.75 6.82 -4.61
CA GLY A 43 17.89 6.14 -4.00
C GLY A 43 17.86 6.23 -2.47
N GLY A 44 18.30 5.17 -1.80
CA GLY A 44 18.45 5.09 -0.34
C GLY A 44 19.29 3.89 0.07
N LYS A 45 19.77 3.85 1.32
CA LYS A 45 20.59 2.74 1.84
C LYS A 45 19.84 1.41 1.90
N LYS A 46 18.55 1.45 2.27
CA LYS A 46 17.64 0.31 2.34
C LYS A 46 16.25 0.78 1.93
N CYS A 47 15.59 0.01 1.08
CA CYS A 47 14.22 0.30 0.71
C CYS A 47 13.29 -0.24 1.79
N ASP A 48 12.53 0.67 2.40
CA ASP A 48 11.44 0.38 3.32
C ASP A 48 10.15 0.65 2.55
N LEU A 49 9.31 -0.37 2.33
CA LEU A 49 8.14 -0.29 1.47
C LEU A 49 7.17 0.80 1.94
N TRP A 50 6.92 0.88 3.25
CA TRP A 50 6.02 1.86 3.84
C TRP A 50 6.54 3.28 3.65
N LYS A 51 7.83 3.50 3.95
CA LYS A 51 8.47 4.80 3.73
C LYS A 51 8.55 5.15 2.24
N CYS A 52 8.81 4.16 1.39
CA CYS A 52 8.86 4.34 -0.06
C CYS A 52 7.50 4.80 -0.58
N HIS A 53 6.44 4.04 -0.29
CA HIS A 53 5.09 4.37 -0.68
C HIS A 53 4.66 5.75 -0.16
N HIS A 54 4.87 6.02 1.14
CA HIS A 54 4.48 7.30 1.74
C HIS A 54 5.23 8.50 1.12
N ARG A 55 6.53 8.34 0.80
CA ARG A 55 7.29 9.39 0.08
C ARG A 55 6.77 9.61 -1.34
N CYS A 56 6.41 8.54 -2.05
CA CYS A 56 5.85 8.65 -3.40
C CYS A 56 4.49 9.35 -3.36
N ALA A 57 3.58 8.91 -2.50
CA ALA A 57 2.24 9.48 -2.35
C ALA A 57 2.27 10.94 -1.89
N LYS A 58 3.26 11.33 -1.08
CA LYS A 58 3.43 12.72 -0.62
C LYS A 58 3.96 13.66 -1.72
N ARG A 59 4.76 13.14 -2.65
CA ARG A 59 5.41 13.96 -3.70
C ARG A 59 4.59 14.02 -4.97
N GLU A 60 3.99 12.90 -5.35
CA GLU A 60 3.36 12.74 -6.65
C GLU A 60 1.88 12.38 -6.47
N PRO A 61 0.95 13.02 -7.20
CA PRO A 61 -0.47 12.70 -7.15
C PRO A 61 -0.69 11.26 -7.61
N PHE A 62 -1.48 10.49 -6.84
CA PHE A 62 -1.70 9.06 -7.04
C PHE A 62 -0.40 8.22 -7.07
N GLY A 63 0.69 8.75 -6.51
CA GLY A 63 1.99 8.11 -6.49
C GLY A 63 2.00 6.86 -5.63
N VAL A 64 2.51 5.76 -6.18
CA VAL A 64 2.69 4.49 -5.46
C VAL A 64 4.15 4.07 -5.53
N GLY A 65 4.71 3.82 -4.35
CA GLY A 65 6.06 3.30 -4.20
C GLY A 65 6.10 1.78 -4.14
N LYS A 66 7.00 1.17 -4.88
CA LYS A 66 7.38 -0.25 -4.77
C LYS A 66 8.89 -0.35 -4.55
N CYS A 67 9.33 -1.31 -3.74
CA CYS A 67 10.76 -1.57 -3.55
C CYS A 67 11.27 -2.58 -4.58
N ASN A 68 12.37 -2.26 -5.24
CA ASN A 68 13.14 -3.18 -6.07
C ASN A 68 14.56 -3.25 -5.50
N GLY A 69 14.84 -4.30 -4.72
CA GLY A 69 16.05 -4.38 -3.89
C GLY A 69 16.13 -3.20 -2.90
N ASN A 70 17.25 -2.48 -2.92
CA ASN A 70 17.44 -1.28 -2.08
C ASN A 70 16.91 0.01 -2.71
N MET A 71 16.30 -0.07 -3.90
CA MET A 71 15.79 1.09 -4.62
C MET A 71 14.28 1.23 -4.46
N CYS A 72 13.82 2.44 -4.17
CA CYS A 72 12.41 2.78 -4.19
C CYS A 72 12.01 3.26 -5.59
N ILE A 73 11.03 2.62 -6.20
CA ILE A 73 10.46 3.00 -7.50
C ILE A 73 9.09 3.62 -7.24
N CYS A 74 8.97 4.92 -7.47
CA CYS A 74 7.68 5.61 -7.49
C CYS A 74 7.08 5.54 -8.89
N SER A 75 5.85 5.05 -8.99
CA SER A 75 5.03 5.13 -10.21
C SER A 75 3.86 6.09 -9.96
N TYR A 76 3.62 7.04 -10.86
CA TYR A 76 2.63 8.11 -10.70
C TYR A 76 2.10 8.58 -12.06
N TYR A 77 0.99 9.32 -12.06
CA TYR A 77 0.48 9.95 -13.28
C TYR A 77 1.20 11.28 -13.52
N CYS A 78 1.97 11.38 -14.60
CA CYS A 78 2.57 12.66 -15.00
C CYS A 78 1.64 13.54 -15.84
N LYS A 79 0.60 12.92 -16.42
CA LYS A 79 -0.57 13.61 -16.96
C LYS A 79 -1.79 12.89 -16.42
N LEU A 80 -2.80 13.64 -15.97
CA LEU A 80 -4.05 13.02 -15.54
C LEU A 80 -4.66 12.30 -16.76
N PRO A 81 -5.07 11.03 -16.62
CA PRO A 81 -5.82 10.37 -17.67
C PRO A 81 -7.15 11.13 -17.88
N PRO A 82 -7.68 11.14 -19.10
CA PRO A 82 -9.02 11.67 -19.35
C PRO A 82 -10.03 10.93 -18.45
N ILE A 83 -10.95 11.70 -17.88
CA ILE A 83 -12.04 11.25 -17.00
C ILE A 83 -13.22 10.77 -17.83
#